data_AF-A0A9E5HQP9-F1
#
_entry.id   AF-A0A9E5HQP9-F1
#
_cell.length_a   1.000
_cell.length_b   1.000
_cell.length_c   1.000
_cell.angle_alpha   90.00
_cell.angle_beta   90.00
_cell.angle_gamma   90.00
#
_symmetry.space_group_name_H-M   'P 1'
#
loop_
_entity.id
_entity.type
_entity.pdbx_description
1 polymer ?
#
loop_
_entity_poly.entity_id
_entity_poly.type
_entity_poly.pdbx_seq_one_letter_code
_entity_poly.pdbx_strand_id
1 'polypeptide(L)'
;MYLNLPLVALLCWYSVSDLKGKNLGVWYYGNEYPFLSWMNKLGLSTNGGSDGVTVFKQGWDILPLTQGDATCVSTMAYNEYWQVLAEGLKPSELTVFKYEDEGVATLEDGLYVLEENLKDAAFKDKMVRFVRASMKGWKYAEQNPAEAAEIVVDNDDSGAQTVEHNTTQMGEII
;
A
#
# COMPACT_ATOMS: atom_id res chain seq x y z
N MET A 1 6.17 -8.11 -16.00
CA MET A 1 4.99 -7.32 -15.58
C MET A 1 5.51 -6.39 -14.51
N TYR A 2 5.85 -5.16 -14.90
CA TYR A 2 6.17 -4.12 -13.93
C TYR A 2 4.91 -3.29 -13.83
N LEU A 3 4.05 -3.61 -12.86
CA LEU A 3 3.11 -2.62 -12.35
C LEU A 3 3.98 -1.65 -11.57
N ASN A 4 4.39 -0.58 -12.22
CA ASN A 4 5.36 0.36 -11.68
C ASN A 4 4.61 1.42 -10.87
N LEU A 5 4.02 1.00 -9.75
CA LEU A 5 3.42 1.88 -8.76
C LEU A 5 3.78 1.31 -7.40
N PRO A 6 4.70 1.93 -6.67
CA PRO A 6 4.74 1.75 -5.23
C PRO A 6 3.48 2.42 -4.66
N LEU A 7 2.64 1.58 -4.09
CA LEU A 7 1.29 1.94 -3.75
C LEU A 7 1.27 2.59 -2.37
N VAL A 8 2.17 2.16 -1.48
CA VAL A 8 2.27 2.67 -0.11
C VAL A 8 2.88 4.08 -0.11
N ALA A 9 2.16 5.01 0.51
CA ALA A 9 2.57 6.37 0.82
C ALA A 9 2.35 6.65 2.31
N LEU A 10 2.93 7.76 2.79
CA LEU A 10 2.62 8.31 4.09
C LEU A 10 1.71 9.54 3.92
N LEU A 11 0.48 9.46 4.42
CA LEU A 11 -0.50 10.55 4.41
C LEU A 11 -0.39 11.36 5.69
N CYS A 12 -0.16 12.66 5.60
CA CYS A 12 0.19 13.53 6.72
C CYS A 12 -0.59 14.85 6.74
N TRP A 13 -0.78 15.42 7.93
CA TRP A 13 -1.27 16.79 8.11
C TRP A 13 -0.20 17.88 7.84
N TYR A 14 1.08 17.52 7.80
CA TYR A 14 2.18 18.49 7.76
C TYR A 14 3.30 18.11 6.79
N SER A 15 4.27 19.01 6.66
CA SER A 15 5.46 18.85 5.83
C SER A 15 6.57 18.06 6.55
N VAL A 16 7.62 17.68 5.82
CA VAL A 16 8.77 16.94 6.36
C VAL A 16 9.42 17.65 7.57
N SER A 17 9.50 18.98 7.55
CA SER A 17 10.12 19.75 8.65
C SER A 17 9.34 19.68 9.96
N ASP A 18 8.07 19.28 9.90
CA ASP A 18 7.15 19.28 11.04
C ASP A 18 7.02 17.91 11.72
N LEU A 19 7.72 16.88 11.20
CA LEU A 19 7.61 15.51 11.70
C LEU A 19 8.24 15.31 13.09
N LYS A 20 9.21 16.13 13.48
CA LYS A 20 9.89 15.99 14.78
C LYS A 20 8.92 16.10 15.96
N GLY A 21 9.04 15.16 16.89
CA GLY A 21 8.20 15.06 18.08
C GLY A 21 6.76 14.58 17.80
N LYS A 22 6.46 14.12 16.58
CA LYS A 22 5.12 13.67 16.20
C LYS A 22 4.94 12.16 16.36
N ASN A 23 3.67 11.75 16.41
CA ASN A 23 3.26 10.35 16.38
C ASN A 23 2.88 9.95 14.96
N LEU A 24 3.41 8.84 14.48
CA LEU A 24 3.17 8.33 13.13
C LEU A 24 2.65 6.89 13.22
N GLY A 25 1.52 6.64 12.59
CA GLY A 25 0.98 5.31 12.34
C GLY A 25 1.67 4.69 11.12
N VAL A 26 2.17 3.47 11.27
CA VAL A 26 2.87 2.76 10.18
C VAL A 26 2.36 1.33 10.08
N TRP A 27 2.13 0.85 8.86
CA TRP A 27 1.83 -0.56 8.62
C TRP A 27 3.08 -1.41 8.85
N TYR A 28 2.88 -2.58 9.46
CA TYR A 28 3.94 -3.54 9.72
C TYR A 28 3.82 -4.74 8.77
N TYR A 29 4.69 -5.74 8.96
CA TYR A 29 4.76 -6.99 8.18
C TYR A 29 5.43 -6.84 6.82
N GLY A 30 6.36 -5.90 6.70
CA GLY A 30 7.12 -5.62 5.48
C GLY A 30 6.88 -4.21 4.95
N ASN A 31 5.72 -3.62 5.24
CA ASN A 31 5.35 -2.28 4.79
C ASN A 31 6.12 -1.16 5.52
N GLU A 32 6.72 -1.47 6.68
CA GLU A 32 7.48 -0.49 7.46
C GLU A 32 8.84 -0.16 6.82
N TYR A 33 9.38 -0.99 5.92
CA TYR A 33 10.75 -0.82 5.45
C TYR A 33 11.00 0.45 4.63
N PRO A 34 10.14 0.84 3.66
CA PRO A 34 10.24 2.15 3.01
C PRO A 34 10.21 3.31 4.00
N PHE A 35 9.31 3.26 4.98
CA PHE A 35 9.21 4.26 6.04
C PHE A 35 10.51 4.36 6.85
N LEU A 36 11.04 3.23 7.33
CA LEU A 36 12.27 3.20 8.13
C LEU A 36 13.47 3.70 7.31
N SER A 37 13.54 3.34 6.03
CA SER A 37 14.55 3.84 5.09
C SER A 37 14.45 5.36 4.93
N TRP A 38 13.22 5.88 4.80
CA TRP A 38 12.98 7.32 4.71
C TRP A 38 13.38 8.07 5.99
N MET A 39 12.99 7.56 7.16
CA MET A 39 13.38 8.16 8.45
C MET A 39 14.90 8.18 8.61
N ASN A 40 15.59 7.10 8.20
CA ASN A 40 17.05 7.06 8.20
C ASN A 40 17.65 8.12 7.26
N LYS A 41 17.12 8.26 6.04
CA LYS A 41 17.53 9.30 5.08
C LYS A 41 17.35 10.71 5.63
N LEU A 42 16.28 10.95 6.38
CA LEU A 42 15.99 12.24 7.03
C LEU A 42 16.76 12.45 8.33
N GLY A 43 17.45 11.43 8.85
CA GLY A 43 18.13 11.47 10.15
C GLY A 43 17.18 11.55 11.35
N LEU A 44 15.94 11.05 11.20
CA LEU A 44 14.94 11.02 12.27
C LEU A 44 14.96 9.66 12.97
N SER A 45 15.14 9.68 14.30
CA SER A 45 15.01 8.48 15.14
C SER A 45 13.54 8.04 15.21
N THR A 46 13.27 6.73 15.11
CA THR A 46 11.92 6.17 15.24
C THR A 46 11.56 5.71 16.66
N ASN A 47 12.44 5.97 17.62
CA ASN A 47 12.26 5.59 19.03
C ASN A 47 11.57 6.69 19.87
N GLY A 48 11.00 7.71 19.22
CA GLY A 48 10.43 8.89 19.87
C GLY A 48 11.46 9.94 20.26
N GLY A 49 11.00 10.91 21.07
CA GLY A 49 11.77 12.07 21.53
C GLY A 49 11.50 13.35 20.72
N SER A 50 11.96 14.49 21.24
CA SER A 50 11.72 15.81 20.61
C SER A 50 12.37 15.97 19.24
N ASP A 51 13.45 15.22 18.98
CA ASP A 51 14.21 15.26 17.72
C ASP A 51 13.94 14.06 16.80
N GLY A 52 13.06 13.14 17.22
CA GLY A 52 12.68 11.95 16.47
C GLY A 52 11.18 11.91 16.16
N VAL A 53 10.68 10.72 15.83
CA VAL A 53 9.27 10.41 15.63
C VAL A 53 8.89 9.23 16.51
N THR A 54 7.69 9.27 17.09
CA THR A 54 7.12 8.14 17.82
C THR A 54 6.33 7.31 16.83
N VAL A 55 6.67 6.04 16.68
CA VAL A 55 6.04 5.15 15.70
C VAL A 55 5.21 4.10 16.41
N PHE A 56 3.98 3.89 15.95
CA PHE A 56 3.14 2.80 16.40
C PHE A 56 2.56 2.04 15.21
N LYS A 57 2.20 0.78 15.46
CA LYS A 57 1.56 -0.06 14.45
C LYS A 57 0.10 0.35 14.29
N GLN A 58 -0.26 0.86 13.12
CA GLN A 58 -1.64 1.20 12.77
C GLN A 58 -2.45 -0.01 12.26
N GLY A 59 -3.77 0.14 12.24
CA GLY A 59 -4.69 -0.75 11.50
C GLY A 59 -4.74 -0.44 10.00
N TRP A 60 -5.68 -1.02 9.27
CA TRP A 60 -5.85 -0.83 7.81
C TRP A 60 -6.74 0.36 7.44
N ASP A 61 -6.95 1.29 8.38
CA ASP A 61 -7.80 2.46 8.22
C ASP A 61 -7.05 3.76 8.55
N ILE A 62 -7.66 4.89 8.20
CA ILE A 62 -7.11 6.23 8.46
C ILE A 62 -7.56 6.83 9.81
N LEU A 63 -8.26 6.08 10.65
CA LEU A 63 -8.85 6.63 11.89
C LEU A 63 -7.83 7.28 12.82
N PRO A 64 -6.59 6.76 12.99
CA PRO A 64 -5.61 7.45 13.82
C PRO A 64 -5.28 8.87 13.31
N LEU A 65 -5.39 9.11 12.00
CA LEU A 65 -5.17 10.44 11.40
C LEU A 65 -6.35 11.38 11.71
N THR A 66 -7.59 10.89 11.59
CA THR A 66 -8.81 11.71 11.79
C THR A 66 -9.13 11.95 13.27
N GLN A 67 -8.77 11.00 14.14
CA GLN A 67 -8.95 11.10 15.59
C GLN A 67 -7.83 11.90 16.28
N GLY A 68 -6.74 12.19 15.57
CA GLY A 68 -5.61 12.98 16.06
C GLY A 68 -4.57 12.19 16.85
N ASP A 69 -4.68 10.86 16.90
CA ASP A 69 -3.70 9.97 17.53
C ASP A 69 -2.38 9.93 16.74
N ALA A 70 -2.46 10.13 15.43
CA ALA A 70 -1.32 10.23 14.52
C ALA A 70 -1.36 11.53 13.70
N THR A 71 -0.17 12.04 13.44
CA THR A 71 0.07 13.13 12.48
C THR A 71 0.21 12.63 11.05
N CYS A 72 0.65 11.39 10.91
CA CYS A 72 0.71 10.69 9.64
C CYS A 72 0.32 9.23 9.78
N VAL A 73 -0.26 8.66 8.73
CA VAL A 73 -0.61 7.23 8.63
C VAL A 73 -0.12 6.66 7.32
N SER A 74 0.19 5.37 7.29
CA SER A 74 0.40 4.66 6.02
C SER A 74 -0.91 4.52 5.26
N THR A 75 -0.85 4.68 3.95
CA THR A 75 -1.99 4.52 3.04
C THR A 75 -1.51 3.94 1.73
N MET A 76 -2.34 3.21 0.99
CA MET A 76 -2.15 3.11 -0.45
C MET A 76 -2.78 4.31 -1.14
N ALA A 77 -2.18 4.74 -2.25
CA ALA A 77 -2.67 5.89 -3.00
C ALA A 77 -4.09 5.70 -3.58
N TYR A 78 -4.56 4.46 -3.78
CA TYR A 78 -5.81 4.14 -4.48
C TYR A 78 -6.98 3.69 -3.57
N ASN A 79 -6.70 3.18 -2.38
CA ASN A 79 -7.72 2.62 -1.49
C ASN A 79 -8.18 3.63 -0.42
N GLU A 80 -7.27 4.22 0.36
CA GLU A 80 -7.58 5.14 1.45
C GLU A 80 -7.98 6.53 0.95
N TYR A 81 -7.75 6.86 -0.32
CA TYR A 81 -8.28 8.08 -0.93
C TYR A 81 -9.79 8.22 -0.71
N TRP A 82 -10.54 7.12 -0.88
CA TRP A 82 -11.99 7.11 -0.65
C TRP A 82 -12.36 7.22 0.83
N GLN A 83 -11.52 6.70 1.73
CA GLN A 83 -11.72 6.87 3.17
C GLN A 83 -11.53 8.34 3.58
N VAL A 84 -10.52 9.02 3.02
CA VAL A 84 -10.28 10.46 3.23
C VAL A 84 -11.52 11.27 2.84
N LEU A 85 -12.11 10.98 1.67
CA LEU A 85 -13.34 11.64 1.22
C LEU A 85 -14.55 11.30 2.09
N ALA A 86 -14.70 10.03 2.50
CA ALA A 86 -15.80 9.57 3.34
C ALA A 86 -15.79 10.22 4.74
N GLU A 87 -14.60 10.46 5.29
CA GLU A 87 -14.38 11.20 6.55
C GLU A 87 -14.52 12.73 6.38
N GLY A 88 -14.80 13.21 5.17
CA GLY A 88 -15.03 14.63 4.86
C GLY A 88 -13.75 15.46 4.74
N LEU A 89 -12.58 14.82 4.68
CA LEU A 89 -11.30 15.49 4.50
C LEU A 89 -11.10 15.89 3.04
N LYS A 90 -10.48 17.05 2.80
CA LYS A 90 -10.08 17.44 1.45
C LYS A 90 -8.64 16.98 1.20
N PRO A 91 -8.36 16.29 0.08
CA PRO A 91 -6.98 15.91 -0.26
C PRO A 91 -6.00 17.10 -0.28
N SER A 92 -6.47 18.32 -0.58
CA SER A 92 -5.67 19.54 -0.55
C SER A 92 -5.22 19.98 0.86
N GLU A 93 -5.81 19.43 1.91
CA GLU A 93 -5.45 19.70 3.31
C GLU A 93 -4.38 18.74 3.82
N LEU A 94 -4.05 17.72 3.02
CA LEU A 94 -3.11 16.65 3.37
C LEU A 94 -1.89 16.69 2.46
N THR A 95 -0.78 16.21 3.01
CA THR A 95 0.44 15.96 2.25
C THR A 95 0.59 14.45 2.06
N VAL A 96 0.84 14.04 0.82
CA VAL A 96 1.10 12.64 0.46
C VAL A 96 2.58 12.49 0.16
N PHE A 97 3.29 11.74 1.00
CA PHE A 97 4.69 11.38 0.77
C PHE A 97 4.75 10.01 0.10
N LYS A 98 4.89 10.03 -1.23
CA LYS A 98 5.12 8.82 -2.02
C LYS A 98 6.55 8.35 -1.83
N TYR A 99 6.76 7.10 -1.45
CA TYR A 99 8.12 6.61 -1.20
C TYR A 99 8.99 6.59 -2.46
N GLU A 100 8.40 6.62 -3.64
CA GLU A 100 9.08 6.75 -4.94
C GLU A 100 9.73 8.11 -5.10
N ASP A 101 8.96 9.16 -4.84
CA ASP A 101 9.42 10.54 -4.92
C ASP A 101 10.50 10.79 -3.87
N GLU A 102 10.38 10.10 -2.73
CA GLU A 102 11.38 10.08 -1.67
C GLU A 102 12.58 9.15 -1.95
N GLY A 103 12.55 8.35 -3.02
CA GLY A 103 13.64 7.48 -3.44
C GLY A 103 13.92 6.31 -2.50
N VAL A 104 12.90 5.85 -1.77
CA VAL A 104 12.97 4.79 -0.74
C VAL A 104 11.93 3.69 -0.93
N ALA A 105 11.20 3.71 -2.05
CA ALA A 105 10.25 2.67 -2.41
C ALA A 105 10.90 1.28 -2.51
N THR A 106 10.15 0.26 -2.08
CA THR A 106 10.52 -1.15 -2.21
C THR A 106 9.51 -1.86 -3.09
N LEU A 107 9.90 -3.02 -3.63
CA LEU A 107 8.92 -3.93 -4.24
C LEU A 107 8.03 -4.50 -3.13
N GLU A 108 6.71 -4.38 -3.32
CA GLU A 108 5.71 -4.86 -2.35
C GLU A 108 5.45 -6.35 -2.56
N ASP A 109 4.61 -6.68 -3.54
CA ASP A 109 4.18 -8.05 -3.79
C ASP A 109 5.10 -8.80 -4.76
N GLY A 110 5.35 -10.07 -4.43
CA GLY A 110 6.15 -10.96 -5.24
C GLY A 110 5.60 -12.39 -5.24
N LEU A 111 5.84 -13.10 -6.35
CA LEU A 111 5.60 -14.54 -6.43
C LEU A 111 6.89 -15.27 -6.06
N TYR A 112 6.82 -16.07 -5.00
CA TYR A 112 7.98 -16.77 -4.45
C TYR A 112 7.80 -18.28 -4.52
N VAL A 113 8.89 -19.00 -4.80
CA VAL A 113 8.96 -20.46 -4.76
C VAL A 113 10.26 -20.89 -4.10
N LEU A 114 10.29 -22.08 -3.49
CA LEU A 114 11.52 -22.66 -2.97
C LEU A 114 12.50 -22.96 -4.12
N GLU A 115 13.76 -22.57 -3.95
CA GLU A 115 14.80 -22.75 -4.97
C GLU A 115 14.96 -24.22 -5.39
N GLU A 116 14.84 -25.16 -4.44
CA GLU A 116 14.96 -26.59 -4.72
C GLU A 116 13.91 -27.10 -5.72
N ASN A 117 12.71 -26.51 -5.75
CA ASN A 117 11.65 -26.89 -6.67
C ASN A 117 12.01 -26.49 -8.12
N LEU A 118 12.88 -25.50 -8.32
CA LEU A 118 13.34 -25.10 -9.64
C LEU A 118 14.30 -26.13 -10.27
N LYS A 119 14.75 -27.14 -9.52
CA LYS A 119 15.52 -28.26 -10.07
C LYS A 119 14.63 -29.21 -10.88
N ASP A 120 13.34 -29.33 -10.54
CA ASP A 120 12.37 -30.14 -11.27
C ASP A 120 11.88 -29.45 -12.55
N ALA A 121 12.05 -30.12 -13.69
CA ALA A 121 11.59 -29.63 -14.99
C ALA A 121 10.06 -29.54 -15.09
N ALA A 122 9.33 -30.45 -14.46
CA ALA A 122 7.87 -30.44 -14.47
C ALA A 122 7.33 -29.26 -13.65
N PHE A 123 7.92 -29.00 -12.48
CA PHE A 123 7.61 -27.81 -11.69
C PHE A 123 7.88 -26.51 -12.46
N LYS A 124 9.04 -26.39 -13.12
CA LYS A 124 9.36 -25.23 -13.97
C LYS A 124 8.31 -25.00 -15.06
N ASP A 125 7.92 -26.04 -15.79
CA ASP A 125 6.88 -25.93 -16.82
C ASP A 125 5.54 -25.45 -16.23
N LYS A 126 5.16 -25.99 -15.05
CA LYS A 126 3.96 -25.55 -14.33
C LYS A 126 4.02 -24.07 -13.94
N MET A 127 5.14 -23.59 -13.40
CA MET A 127 5.30 -22.19 -13.01
C MET A 127 5.28 -21.24 -14.21
N VAL A 128 5.87 -21.63 -15.35
CA VAL A 128 5.79 -20.85 -16.59
C VAL A 128 4.34 -20.69 -17.05
N ARG A 129 3.55 -21.78 -17.00
CA ARG A 129 2.12 -21.71 -17.34
C ARG A 129 1.33 -20.86 -16.36
N PHE A 130 1.62 -20.98 -15.06
CA PHE A 130 1.00 -20.17 -14.01
C PHE A 130 1.24 -18.68 -14.26
N VAL A 131 2.50 -18.25 -14.39
CA VAL A 131 2.84 -16.84 -14.63
C VAL A 131 2.17 -16.32 -15.92
N ARG A 132 2.18 -17.10 -17.00
CA ARG A 132 1.48 -16.72 -18.25
C ARG A 132 -0.03 -16.58 -18.05
N ALA A 133 -0.66 -17.46 -17.26
CA ALA A 133 -2.07 -17.38 -16.95
C ALA A 133 -2.38 -16.15 -16.08
N SER A 134 -1.59 -15.88 -15.05
CA SER A 134 -1.73 -14.69 -14.21
C SER A 134 -1.63 -13.40 -15.03
N MET A 135 -0.64 -13.31 -15.93
CA MET A 135 -0.51 -12.14 -16.83
C MET A 135 -1.72 -11.96 -17.76
N LYS A 136 -2.31 -13.05 -18.26
CA LYS A 136 -3.55 -12.98 -19.05
C LYS A 136 -4.74 -12.53 -18.18
N GLY A 137 -4.84 -13.01 -16.95
CA GLY A 137 -5.85 -12.60 -15.99
C GLY A 137 -5.79 -11.10 -15.70
N TRP A 138 -4.58 -10.56 -15.44
CA TRP A 138 -4.38 -9.13 -15.27
C TRP A 138 -4.80 -8.32 -16.49
N LYS A 139 -4.42 -8.76 -17.70
CA LYS A 139 -4.83 -8.09 -18.94
C LYS A 139 -6.34 -8.15 -19.17
N TYR A 140 -6.99 -9.23 -18.74
CA TYR A 140 -8.44 -9.36 -18.78
C TYR A 140 -9.11 -8.40 -17.80
N ALA A 141 -8.64 -8.33 -16.56
CA ALA A 141 -9.16 -7.42 -15.54
C ALA A 141 -9.06 -5.96 -15.98
N GLU A 142 -7.97 -5.57 -16.63
CA GLU A 142 -7.81 -4.24 -17.23
C GLU A 142 -8.93 -3.91 -18.24
N GLN A 143 -9.38 -4.89 -19.01
CA GLN A 143 -10.41 -4.71 -20.03
C GLN A 143 -11.83 -4.93 -19.51
N ASN A 144 -11.97 -5.54 -18.32
CA ASN A 144 -13.25 -5.96 -17.74
C ASN A 144 -13.30 -5.67 -16.23
N PRO A 145 -13.13 -4.40 -15.80
CA PRO A 145 -12.98 -4.07 -14.38
C PRO A 145 -14.20 -4.41 -13.52
N ALA A 146 -15.42 -4.27 -14.06
CA ALA A 146 -16.65 -4.61 -13.34
C ALA A 146 -16.76 -6.12 -13.05
N GLU A 147 -16.51 -6.96 -14.06
CA GLU A 147 -16.53 -8.42 -13.88
C GLU A 147 -15.39 -8.88 -12.96
N ALA A 148 -14.20 -8.27 -13.08
CA ALA A 148 -13.10 -8.57 -12.17
C ALA A 148 -13.45 -8.24 -10.71
N ALA A 149 -14.16 -7.13 -10.46
CA ALA A 149 -14.65 -6.76 -9.14
C ALA A 149 -15.68 -7.75 -8.61
N GLU A 150 -16.61 -8.23 -9.44
CA GLU A 150 -17.57 -9.28 -9.06
C GLU A 150 -16.85 -10.56 -8.63
N ILE A 151 -15.86 -11.02 -9.41
CA ILE A 151 -15.07 -12.22 -9.06
C ILE A 151 -14.37 -12.05 -7.71
N VAL A 152 -13.80 -10.88 -7.43
CA VAL A 152 -13.13 -10.62 -6.14
C VAL A 152 -14.13 -10.68 -4.99
N VAL A 153 -15.28 -10.02 -5.13
CA VAL A 153 -16.31 -9.96 -4.08
C VAL A 153 -16.93 -11.35 -3.83
N ASP A 154 -17.16 -12.14 -4.88
CA ASP A 154 -17.67 -13.52 -4.76
C ASP A 154 -16.70 -14.45 -4.00
N ASN A 155 -15.42 -14.09 -3.93
CA ASN A 155 -14.38 -14.82 -3.18
C ASN A 155 -13.99 -14.13 -1.87
N ASP A 156 -14.68 -13.06 -1.47
CA ASP A 156 -14.45 -12.39 -0.18
C ASP A 156 -15.28 -13.02 0.94
N ASP A 157 -14.67 -13.97 1.66
CA ASP A 157 -15.29 -14.61 2.82
C ASP A 157 -15.54 -13.65 4.00
N SER A 158 -14.96 -12.44 3.99
CA SER A 158 -15.14 -11.46 5.08
C SER A 158 -16.40 -10.61 4.94
N GLY A 159 -16.93 -10.47 3.72
CA GLY A 159 -18.05 -9.58 3.39
C GLY A 159 -17.72 -8.09 3.50
N ALA A 160 -16.44 -7.72 3.57
CA ALA A 160 -16.00 -6.34 3.64
C ALA A 160 -15.95 -5.66 2.27
N GLN A 161 -15.85 -6.45 1.19
CA GLN A 161 -15.70 -5.95 -0.17
C GLN A 161 -17.05 -5.68 -0.84
N THR A 162 -17.11 -4.62 -1.67
CA THR A 162 -18.25 -4.33 -2.53
C THR A 162 -17.82 -4.20 -3.99
N VAL A 163 -18.72 -4.51 -4.92
CA VAL A 163 -18.43 -4.44 -6.37
C VAL A 163 -18.11 -3.01 -6.78
N GLU A 164 -18.84 -2.03 -6.26
CA GLU A 164 -18.61 -0.61 -6.53
C GLU A 164 -17.21 -0.16 -6.08
N HIS A 165 -16.80 -0.55 -4.87
CA HIS A 165 -15.48 -0.22 -4.33
C HIS A 165 -14.36 -0.83 -5.17
N ASN A 166 -14.45 -2.12 -5.47
CA ASN A 166 -13.42 -2.83 -6.22
C ASN A 166 -13.35 -2.37 -7.69
N THR A 167 -14.49 -2.05 -8.30
CA THR A 167 -14.52 -1.50 -9.67
C THR A 167 -13.80 -0.15 -9.74
N THR A 168 -14.05 0.71 -8.75
CA THR A 168 -13.41 2.03 -8.65
C THR A 168 -11.90 1.88 -8.47
N GLN A 169 -11.46 1.03 -7.53
CA GLN A 169 -10.04 0.78 -7.30
C GLN A 169 -9.31 0.23 -8.53
N MET A 170 -9.95 -0.70 -9.26
CA MET A 170 -9.35 -1.22 -10.49
C MET A 170 -9.10 -0.07 -11.47
N GLY A 171 -10.05 0.86 -11.65
CA GLY A 171 -9.91 2.02 -12.53
C GLY A 171 -8.77 2.99 -12.20
N GLU A 172 -8.27 3.00 -10.96
CA GLU A 172 -7.14 3.84 -10.53
C GLU A 172 -5.78 3.20 -10.83
N ILE A 173 -5.74 1.90 -11.12
CA ILE A 173 -4.50 1.11 -11.29
C ILE A 173 -4.13 0.90 -12.76
N ILE A 174 -5.12 0.95 -13.68
CA ILE A 174 -4.96 0.65 -15.12
C ILE A 174 -4.81 1.87 -16.03
#